data_AF-A0A956KB10-F1
#
_entry.id   AF-A0A956KB10-F1
#
_cell.length_a   1.000
_cell.length_b   1.000
_cell.length_c   1.000
_cell.angle_alpha   90.00
_cell.angle_beta   90.00
_cell.angle_gamma   90.00
#
_symmetry.space_group_name_H-M   'P 1'
#
loop_
_entity.id
_entity.type
_entity.pdbx_description
1 polymer ?
#
loop_
_entity_poly.entity_id
_entity_poly.type
_entity_poly.pdbx_seq_one_letter_code
_entity_poly.pdbx_strand_id
1 'polypeptide(L)'
;VYRGPSGAPAYIHMTEGLGLVMAAIYLYLVVRPWQRFKRAVDSGAIAEAAAGLATIRKIVATNLVLGVIVIIVATAGRFWYMI
;
A
#
# COMPACT_ATOMS: atom_id res chain seq x y z
N VAL A 1 1.44 -18.18 28.98
CA VAL A 1 0.65 -16.98 29.30
C VAL A 1 0.17 -16.36 27.98
N TYR A 2 -1.07 -16.63 27.59
CA TYR A 2 -1.75 -15.85 26.56
C TYR A 2 -2.11 -14.52 27.22
N ARG A 3 -1.34 -13.45 26.95
CA ARG A 3 -1.67 -12.11 27.42
C ARG A 3 -2.90 -11.67 26.62
N GLY A 4 -4.02 -11.46 27.31
CA GLY A 4 -5.28 -11.05 26.70
C GLY A 4 -5.16 -9.77 25.87
N PRO A 5 -6.17 -9.45 25.04
CA PRO A 5 -6.14 -8.36 24.06
C PRO A 5 -5.99 -6.94 24.64
N SER A 6 -5.83 -6.79 25.96
CA SER A 6 -5.56 -5.53 26.66
C SER A 6 -4.09 -5.13 26.71
N GLY A 7 -3.17 -5.93 26.14
CA GLY A 7 -1.73 -5.69 26.16
C GLY A 7 -1.07 -5.42 24.80
N ALA A 8 -1.86 -5.28 23.73
CA ALA A 8 -1.33 -4.96 22.40
C ALA A 8 -0.94 -3.47 22.36
N PRO A 9 0.32 -3.12 22.06
CA PRO A 9 0.72 -1.73 21.86
C PRO A 9 -0.18 -1.07 20.80
N ALA A 10 -0.70 0.13 21.06
CA ALA A 10 -1.56 0.90 20.14
C ALA A 10 -1.00 1.00 18.71
N TYR A 11 0.32 0.87 18.62
CA TYR A 11 1.12 0.72 17.43
C TYR A 11 0.64 -0.39 16.46
N ILE A 12 0.25 -1.57 16.96
CA ILE A 12 -0.15 -2.72 16.15
C ILE A 12 -1.44 -2.41 15.37
N HIS A 13 -2.40 -1.75 16.02
CA HIS A 13 -3.64 -1.29 15.38
C HIS A 13 -3.38 -0.23 14.29
N MET A 14 -2.37 0.62 14.48
CA MET A 14 -1.96 1.60 13.45
C MET A 14 -1.31 0.92 12.23
N THR A 15 -0.46 -0.08 12.42
CA THR A 15 0.13 -0.83 11.29
C THR A 15 -0.87 -1.64 10.52
N GLU A 16 -1.84 -2.23 11.22
CA GLU A 16 -2.90 -3.01 10.59
C GLU A 16 -3.82 -2.08 9.77
N GLY A 17 -4.15 -0.91 10.32
CA GLY A 17 -4.85 0.15 9.60
C GLY A 17 -4.11 0.64 8.35
N LEU A 18 -2.78 0.87 8.45
CA LEU A 18 -1.96 1.24 7.30
C LEU A 18 -1.88 0.14 6.25
N GLY A 19 -1.77 -1.13 6.66
CA GLY A 19 -1.80 -2.28 5.75
C GLY A 19 -3.11 -2.36 4.97
N LEU A 20 -4.25 -2.09 5.63
CA LEU A 20 -5.55 -1.99 4.97
C LEU A 20 -5.63 -0.81 3.98
N VAL A 21 -5.06 0.34 4.32
CA VAL A 21 -4.97 1.49 3.40
C VAL A 21 -4.15 1.13 2.15
N MET A 22 -3.01 0.45 2.31
CA MET A 22 -2.20 -0.03 1.19
C MET A 22 -2.97 -1.03 0.31
N ALA A 23 -3.70 -1.96 0.93
CA ALA A 23 -4.55 -2.91 0.20
C ALA A 23 -5.65 -2.20 -0.60
N ALA A 24 -6.28 -1.17 -0.04
CA ALA A 24 -7.29 -0.36 -0.73
C ALA A 24 -6.70 0.42 -1.91
N ILE A 25 -5.50 1.01 -1.75
CA ILE A 25 -4.78 1.69 -2.84
C ILE A 25 -4.48 0.71 -3.98
N TYR A 26 -4.02 -0.50 -3.64
CA TYR A 26 -3.72 -1.53 -4.64
C TYR A 26 -4.99 -2.03 -5.33
N LEU A 27 -6.09 -2.20 -4.60
CA LEU A 27 -7.38 -2.56 -5.21
C LEU A 27 -7.81 -1.48 -6.21
N TYR A 28 -7.76 -0.20 -5.82
CA TYR A 28 -8.09 0.93 -6.69
C TYR A 28 -7.22 0.97 -7.96
N LEU A 29 -5.92 0.68 -7.84
CA LEU A 29 -5.00 0.55 -8.96
C LEU A 29 -5.46 -0.54 -9.96
N VAL A 30 -5.87 -1.70 -9.46
CA VAL A 30 -6.26 -2.83 -10.31
C VAL A 30 -7.60 -2.60 -11.00
N VAL A 31 -8.59 -2.02 -10.33
CA VAL A 31 -9.90 -1.81 -10.96
C VAL A 31 -9.91 -0.64 -11.95
N ARG A 32 -9.14 0.42 -11.73
CA ARG A 32 -9.21 1.62 -12.57
C ARG A 32 -8.07 1.75 -13.59
N PRO A 33 -6.85 2.14 -13.19
CA PRO A 33 -5.78 2.40 -14.16
C PRO A 33 -5.30 1.14 -14.87
N TRP A 34 -5.32 -0.03 -14.23
CA TRP A 34 -4.96 -1.29 -14.90
C TRP A 34 -5.97 -1.69 -15.99
N GLN A 35 -7.28 -1.55 -15.74
CA GLN A 35 -8.29 -1.80 -16.77
C GLN A 35 -8.19 -0.78 -17.91
N ARG A 36 -7.94 0.50 -17.60
CA ARG A 36 -7.77 1.55 -18.61
C ARG A 36 -6.53 1.31 -19.47
N PHE A 37 -5.42 0.89 -18.84
CA PHE A 37 -4.20 0.50 -19.54
C PHE A 37 -4.46 -0.69 -20.47
N LYS A 38 -5.10 -1.75 -19.97
CA LYS A 38 -5.41 -2.94 -20.76
C LYS A 38 -6.27 -2.61 -21.98
N ARG A 39 -7.32 -1.79 -21.81
CA ARG A 39 -8.16 -1.33 -22.92
C ARG A 39 -7.40 -0.51 -23.96
N ALA A 40 -6.49 0.37 -23.53
CA ALA A 40 -5.68 1.19 -24.43
C ALA A 40 -4.66 0.34 -25.22
N VAL A 41 -4.12 -0.71 -24.60
CA VAL A 41 -3.25 -1.69 -25.28
C VAL A 41 -4.05 -2.51 -26.29
N ASP A 42 -5.21 -3.03 -25.89
CA ASP A 42 -6.08 -3.81 -26.78
C ASP A 42 -6.59 -2.99 -27.97
N SER A 43 -6.77 -1.67 -27.82
CA SER A 43 -7.15 -0.75 -28.90
C SER A 43 -5.98 -0.22 -29.73
N GLY A 44 -4.74 -0.64 -29.44
CA GLY A 44 -3.53 -0.18 -30.14
C GLY A 44 -3.14 1.28 -29.86
N ALA A 45 -3.75 1.92 -28.85
CA ALA A 45 -3.50 3.32 -28.48
C ALA A 45 -2.24 3.43 -27.59
N ILE A 46 -1.06 3.29 -28.22
CA ILE A 46 0.25 3.28 -27.53
C ILE A 46 0.47 4.52 -26.65
N ALA A 47 0.04 5.71 -27.10
CA ALA A 47 0.17 6.95 -26.32
C ALA A 47 -0.67 6.95 -25.04
N GLU A 48 -1.91 6.47 -25.10
CA GLU A 48 -2.77 6.34 -23.91
C GLU A 48 -2.26 5.23 -22.98
N ALA A 49 -1.75 4.13 -23.54
CA ALA A 49 -1.13 3.07 -22.76
C ALA A 49 0.10 3.59 -22.00
N ALA A 50 0.96 4.39 -22.64
CA ALA A 50 2.12 5.01 -21.98
C ALA A 50 1.71 5.95 -20.82
N ALA A 51 0.67 6.76 -21.00
CA ALA A 51 0.13 7.61 -19.94
C ALA A 51 -0.47 6.79 -18.78
N GLY A 52 -1.15 5.68 -19.09
CA GLY A 52 -1.64 4.71 -18.12
C GLY A 52 -0.51 4.10 -17.30
N LEU A 53 0.57 3.69 -17.95
CA LEU A 53 1.76 3.14 -17.29
C LEU A 53 2.44 4.15 -16.35
N ALA A 54 2.57 5.41 -16.77
CA ALA A 54 3.13 6.46 -15.91
C ALA A 54 2.27 6.68 -14.64
N THR A 55 0.95 6.55 -14.76
CA THR A 55 0.02 6.63 -13.62
C THR A 55 0.17 5.44 -12.68
N ILE A 56 0.24 4.22 -13.25
CA ILE A 56 0.47 2.99 -12.48
C ILE A 56 1.78 3.08 -11.68
N ARG A 57 2.87 3.51 -12.32
CA ARG A 57 4.19 3.64 -11.67
C ARG A 57 4.14 4.61 -10.49
N LYS A 58 3.44 5.74 -10.60
CA LYS A 58 3.27 6.69 -9.49
C LYS A 58 2.54 6.06 -8.30
N ILE A 59 1.42 5.38 -8.55
CA ILE A 59 0.64 4.75 -7.47
C ILE A 59 1.45 3.64 -6.79
N VAL A 60 2.15 2.81 -7.56
CA VAL A 60 3.04 1.76 -7.01
C VAL A 60 4.18 2.39 -6.19
N ALA A 61 4.79 3.48 -6.66
CA ALA A 61 5.83 4.19 -5.92
C ALA A 61 5.29 4.76 -4.59
N THR A 62 4.10 5.35 -4.59
CA THR A 62 3.44 5.82 -3.35
C THR A 62 3.18 4.68 -2.38
N ASN A 63 2.70 3.52 -2.87
CA ASN A 63 2.48 2.35 -2.05
C ASN A 63 3.79 1.79 -1.47
N LEU A 64 4.88 1.84 -2.24
CA LEU A 64 6.21 1.44 -1.76
C LEU A 64 6.70 2.35 -0.62
N VAL A 65 6.54 3.67 -0.77
CA VAL A 65 6.90 4.65 0.28
C VAL A 65 6.07 4.41 1.54
N LEU A 66 4.77 4.16 1.41
CA LEU A 66 3.90 3.76 2.52
C LEU A 66 4.41 2.48 3.20
N GLY A 67 4.82 1.48 2.44
CA GLY A 67 5.41 0.25 2.99
C GLY A 67 6.69 0.51 3.80
N VAL A 68 7.57 1.39 3.32
CA VAL A 68 8.77 1.80 4.07
C VAL A 68 8.39 2.52 5.37
N ILE A 69 7.39 3.40 5.33
CA ILE A 69 6.87 4.07 6.54
C ILE A 69 6.34 3.02 7.53
N VAL A 70 5.54 2.05 7.07
CA VAL A 70 5.04 0.95 7.93
C VAL A 70 6.20 0.22 8.59
N ILE A 71 7.26 -0.12 7.85
CA ILE A 71 8.44 -0.82 8.39
C ILE A 71 9.12 0.03 9.47
N ILE A 72 9.38 1.32 9.22
CA ILE A 72 10.02 2.24 10.18
C ILE A 72 9.21 2.34 11.45
N VAL A 73 7.90 2.55 11.30
CA VAL A 73 6.95 2.67 12.39
C VAL A 73 7.07 1.33 13.15
N ALA A 74 7.14 0.17 12.47
CA ALA A 74 7.02 -1.16 13.07
C ALA A 74 8.23 -1.56 13.89
N THR A 75 9.41 -1.24 13.39
CA THR A 75 10.65 -1.37 14.15
C THR A 75 10.74 -0.35 15.28
N ALA A 76 10.33 0.92 15.08
CA ALA A 76 10.35 1.93 16.13
C ALA A 76 9.38 1.62 17.30
N GLY A 77 8.17 1.13 16.99
CA GLY A 77 7.20 0.67 17.99
C GLY A 77 7.70 -0.55 18.77
N ARG A 78 8.50 -1.41 18.14
CA ARG A 78 9.18 -2.53 18.83
C ARG A 78 10.26 -2.04 19.79
N PHE A 79 10.97 -0.95 19.49
CA PHE A 79 11.94 -0.34 20.41
C PHE A 79 11.28 0.27 21.65
N TRP A 80 10.09 0.86 21.52
CA TRP A 80 9.36 1.45 22.66
C TRP A 80 8.85 0.43 23.68
N TYR A 81 8.67 -0.83 23.28
CA TYR A 81 8.24 -1.91 24.19
C TYR A 81 9.42 -2.59 24.92
N MET A 82 10.67 -2.25 24.54
CA MET A 82 11.88 -2.90 25.06
C MET A 82 12.65 -2.02 26.08
N ILE A 83 12.16 -0.80 26.36
CA ILE A 83 12.61 0.09 27.45
C ILE A 83 11.50 0.14 28.51
#